data_AF-A0A2W2E420-F1
#
_entry.id   AF-A0A2W2E420-F1
#
_cell.length_a   1.000
_cell.length_b   1.000
_cell.length_c   1.000
_cell.angle_alpha   90.00
_cell.angle_beta   90.00
_cell.angle_gamma   90.00
#
_symmetry.space_group_name_H-M   'P 1'
#
loop_
_entity.id
_entity.type
_entity.pdbx_description
1 polymer ?
#
loop_
_entity_poly.entity_id
_entity_poly.type
_entity_poly.pdbx_seq_one_letter_code
_entity_poly.pdbx_strand_id
1 'polypeptide(L)'
;MADAGLFDAAAYQVTPAPVEKVSADRRRTLRQAAALAAGRHPLGLALGRHLPLHPDAPPADDRQAAGPRCGSCWHRQVLGHHNRSYGKCTADDGGRISNGAGTDVRRWWPGCRDYSPGDPQLSVDAARFVPEAVGA
;
A
#
# COMPACT_ATOMS: atom_id res chain seq x y z
N MET A 1 -18.64 -61.69 -36.35
CA MET A 1 -17.40 -60.90 -36.30
C MET A 1 -17.69 -59.75 -35.38
N ALA A 2 -17.09 -59.73 -34.20
CA ALA A 2 -17.34 -58.71 -33.18
C ALA A 2 -16.51 -57.47 -33.51
N ASP A 3 -17.19 -56.38 -33.86
CA ASP A 3 -16.59 -55.06 -33.96
C ASP A 3 -16.27 -54.59 -32.54
N ALA A 4 -15.03 -54.82 -32.11
CA ALA A 4 -14.53 -54.37 -30.83
C ALA A 4 -14.36 -52.84 -30.90
N GLY A 5 -15.24 -52.12 -30.21
CA GLY A 5 -15.29 -50.66 -30.18
C GLY A 5 -13.95 -50.05 -29.78
N LEU A 6 -13.30 -49.38 -30.74
CA LEU A 6 -12.02 -48.67 -30.61
C LEU A 6 -12.11 -47.38 -29.75
N PHE A 7 -13.30 -47.07 -29.21
CA PHE A 7 -13.60 -45.78 -28.57
C PHE A 7 -14.08 -45.87 -27.11
N ASP A 8 -13.82 -46.98 -26.41
CA ASP A 8 -14.10 -47.12 -24.96
C ASP A 8 -13.00 -46.49 -24.08
N ALA A 9 -12.54 -45.29 -24.45
CA ALA A 9 -11.63 -44.52 -23.62
C ALA A 9 -12.45 -43.78 -22.55
N ALA A 10 -12.32 -44.22 -21.29
CA ALA A 10 -12.88 -43.50 -20.15
C ALA A 10 -12.48 -42.01 -20.21
N ALA A 11 -13.44 -41.11 -19.97
CA ALA A 11 -13.23 -39.68 -20.05
C ALA A 11 -12.04 -39.26 -19.17
N TYR A 12 -11.00 -38.71 -19.78
CA TYR A 12 -9.84 -38.19 -19.07
C TYR A 12 -10.27 -36.99 -18.23
N GLN A 13 -10.34 -37.18 -16.90
CA GLN A 13 -10.60 -36.10 -15.96
C GLN A 13 -9.30 -35.36 -15.66
N VAL A 14 -9.18 -34.14 -16.21
CA VAL A 14 -8.15 -33.19 -15.79
C VAL A 14 -8.55 -32.62 -14.44
N THR A 15 -7.89 -33.06 -13.36
CA THR A 15 -8.02 -32.37 -12.07
C THR A 15 -7.36 -31.01 -12.21
N PRO A 16 -8.09 -29.88 -12.08
CA PRO A 16 -7.47 -28.56 -12.20
C PRO A 16 -6.44 -28.39 -11.07
N ALA A 17 -5.26 -27.89 -11.43
CA ALA A 17 -4.22 -27.61 -10.45
C ALA A 17 -4.74 -26.66 -9.36
N PRO A 18 -4.36 -26.85 -8.08
CA PRO A 18 -4.77 -25.96 -7.01
C PRO A 18 -4.32 -24.53 -7.31
N VAL A 19 -5.27 -23.59 -7.39
CA VAL A 19 -4.95 -22.17 -7.56
C VAL A 19 -4.28 -21.68 -6.28
N GLU A 20 -3.03 -21.23 -6.36
CA GLU A 20 -2.29 -20.66 -5.23
C GLU A 20 -3.06 -19.44 -4.70
N LYS A 21 -3.67 -19.58 -3.52
CA LYS A 21 -4.40 -18.48 -2.86
C LYS A 21 -3.40 -17.49 -2.28
N VAL A 22 -3.11 -16.44 -3.04
CA VAL A 22 -2.28 -15.33 -2.57
C VAL A 22 -2.92 -14.69 -1.33
N SER A 23 -2.17 -14.58 -0.23
CA SER A 23 -2.65 -13.96 1.01
C SER A 23 -3.13 -12.52 0.79
N ALA A 24 -4.05 -12.05 1.65
CA ALA A 24 -4.58 -10.68 1.53
C ALA A 24 -3.46 -9.61 1.56
N ASP A 25 -2.44 -9.81 2.39
CA ASP A 25 -1.30 -8.89 2.50
C ASP A 25 -0.38 -8.94 1.28
N ARG A 26 -0.15 -10.12 0.70
CA ARG A 26 0.62 -10.25 -0.56
C ARG A 26 -0.13 -9.59 -1.71
N ARG A 27 -1.45 -9.79 -1.81
CA ARG A 27 -2.29 -9.06 -2.79
C ARG A 27 -2.26 -7.55 -2.59
N ARG A 28 -2.32 -7.06 -1.34
CA ARG A 28 -2.19 -5.63 -1.02
C ARG A 28 -0.83 -5.09 -1.47
N THR A 29 0.25 -5.79 -1.13
CA THR A 29 1.62 -5.38 -1.48
C THR A 29 1.81 -5.30 -2.98
N LEU A 30 1.32 -6.29 -3.75
CA LEU A 30 1.38 -6.28 -5.21
C LEU A 30 0.61 -5.11 -5.82
N ARG A 31 -0.61 -4.83 -5.33
CA ARG A 31 -1.39 -3.65 -5.78
C ARG A 31 -0.68 -2.33 -5.47
N GLN A 32 -0.07 -2.21 -4.29
CA GLN A 32 0.69 -1.02 -3.91
C GLN A 32 1.91 -0.83 -4.82
N ALA A 33 2.63 -1.91 -5.14
CA ALA A 33 3.76 -1.86 -6.08
C ALA A 33 3.32 -1.46 -7.49
N ALA A 34 2.20 -2.01 -7.99
CA ALA A 34 1.65 -1.64 -9.29
C ALA A 34 1.22 -0.17 -9.37
N ALA A 35 0.65 0.40 -8.29
CA ALA A 35 0.35 1.83 -8.25
C ALA A 35 1.60 2.70 -8.35
N LEU A 36 2.65 2.35 -7.60
CA LEU A 36 3.92 3.07 -7.65
C LEU A 36 4.54 3.03 -9.05
N ALA A 37 4.57 1.86 -9.69
CA ALA A 37 5.02 1.71 -11.08
C ALA A 37 4.18 2.55 -12.07
N ALA A 38 2.90 2.76 -11.79
CA ALA A 38 2.00 3.60 -12.58
C ALA A 38 2.07 5.10 -12.21
N GLY A 39 3.02 5.53 -11.39
CA GLY A 39 3.15 6.93 -10.97
C GLY A 39 2.03 7.40 -10.03
N ARG A 40 1.37 6.49 -9.33
CA ARG A 40 0.26 6.78 -8.41
C ARG A 40 0.65 6.48 -6.98
N HIS A 41 0.24 7.34 -6.06
CA HIS A 41 0.47 7.13 -4.64
C HIS A 41 -0.40 5.96 -4.12
N PRO A 42 0.15 4.95 -3.41
CA PRO A 42 -0.59 3.76 -2.98
C PRO A 42 -1.82 4.04 -2.12
N LEU A 43 -1.78 5.11 -1.31
CA LEU A 43 -2.93 5.54 -0.51
C LEU A 43 -4.17 5.86 -1.36
N GLY A 44 -3.99 6.36 -2.59
CA GLY A 44 -5.10 6.65 -3.50
C GLY A 44 -5.94 5.40 -3.83
N LEU A 45 -5.32 4.21 -3.86
CA LEU A 45 -6.03 2.95 -4.05
C LEU A 45 -7.00 2.64 -2.91
N ALA A 46 -6.58 2.88 -1.67
CA ALA A 46 -7.39 2.61 -0.49
C ALA A 46 -8.52 3.64 -0.32
N LEU A 47 -8.28 4.88 -0.74
CA LEU A 47 -9.25 5.97 -0.68
C LEU A 47 -10.20 6.02 -1.88
N GLY A 48 -10.00 5.18 -2.90
CA GLY A 48 -10.80 5.21 -4.13
C GLY A 48 -10.67 6.51 -4.93
N ARG A 49 -9.54 7.22 -4.82
CA ARG A 49 -9.31 8.50 -5.50
C ARG A 49 -7.92 8.62 -6.10
N HIS A 50 -7.80 9.42 -7.15
CA HIS A 50 -6.50 9.69 -7.75
C HIS A 50 -5.64 10.57 -6.83
N LEU A 51 -4.47 10.06 -6.46
CA LEU A 51 -3.48 10.80 -5.69
C LEU A 51 -2.13 10.72 -6.44
N PRO A 52 -1.76 11.76 -7.22
CA PRO A 52 -0.51 11.73 -7.98
C PRO A 52 0.69 11.83 -7.05
N LEU A 53 1.81 11.26 -7.50
CA LEU A 53 3.11 11.47 -6.85
C LEU A 53 3.54 12.94 -6.97
N HIS A 54 4.37 13.39 -6.04
CA HIS A 54 5.01 14.69 -6.12
C HIS A 54 5.94 14.74 -7.36
N PRO A 55 6.02 15.87 -8.08
CA PRO A 55 6.87 15.99 -9.27
C PRO A 55 8.35 15.62 -9.00
N ASP A 56 8.86 16.06 -7.85
CA ASP A 56 10.24 15.77 -7.43
C ASP A 56 10.39 14.49 -6.60
N ALA A 57 9.34 13.66 -6.49
CA ALA A 57 9.42 12.44 -5.68
C ALA A 57 10.49 11.48 -6.23
N PRO A 58 11.26 10.83 -5.35
CA PRO A 58 12.24 9.85 -5.80
C PRO A 58 11.55 8.62 -6.42
N PRO A 59 12.29 7.85 -7.23
CA PRO A 59 11.83 6.55 -7.74
C PRO A 59 11.34 5.64 -6.61
N ALA A 60 10.33 4.82 -6.89
CA ALA A 60 9.71 3.96 -5.90
C ALA A 60 10.51 2.68 -5.58
N ASP A 61 11.38 2.28 -6.50
CA ASP A 61 12.29 1.14 -6.40
C ASP A 61 13.54 1.47 -5.59
N ASP A 62 14.02 2.71 -5.62
CA ASP A 62 15.08 3.20 -4.75
C ASP A 62 14.51 3.78 -3.45
N ARG A 63 14.75 3.12 -2.32
CA ARG A 63 14.31 3.58 -1.00
C ARG A 63 15.24 4.62 -0.37
N GLN A 64 16.46 4.77 -0.89
CA GLN A 64 17.52 5.62 -0.34
C GLN A 64 17.70 6.90 -1.14
N ALA A 65 17.19 6.98 -2.38
CA ALA A 65 17.19 8.21 -3.16
C ALA A 65 16.63 9.40 -2.36
N ALA A 66 17.34 10.53 -2.44
CA ALA A 66 16.91 11.77 -1.82
C ALA A 66 15.65 12.32 -2.50
N GLY A 67 14.84 13.05 -1.73
CA GLY A 67 13.66 13.73 -2.23
C GLY A 67 12.42 13.59 -1.33
N PRO A 68 11.29 14.18 -1.74
CA PRO A 68 10.02 14.11 -1.05
C PRO A 68 9.55 12.67 -0.83
N ARG A 69 9.49 12.24 0.44
CA ARG A 69 8.94 10.94 0.84
C ARG A 69 7.87 11.13 1.90
N CYS A 70 6.95 10.19 2.00
CA CYS A 70 5.98 10.22 3.10
C CYS A 70 6.65 10.23 4.47
N GLY A 71 7.81 9.58 4.59
CA GLY A 71 8.61 9.54 5.82
C GLY A 71 9.02 10.92 6.34
N SER A 72 9.34 11.84 5.43
CA SER A 72 9.73 13.22 5.74
C SER A 72 8.59 14.22 5.56
N CYS A 73 7.35 13.75 5.42
CA CYS A 73 6.18 14.60 5.18
C CYS A 73 5.54 15.06 6.50
N TRP A 74 5.21 16.34 6.60
CA TRP A 74 4.48 16.96 7.73
C TRP A 74 3.20 16.19 8.09
N HIS A 75 2.49 15.70 7.07
CA HIS A 75 1.21 15.03 7.21
C HIS A 75 1.32 13.55 7.61
N ARG A 76 2.52 12.96 7.63
CA ARG A 76 2.68 11.59 8.12
C ARG A 76 2.81 11.59 9.63
N GLN A 77 1.82 11.02 10.29
CA GLN A 77 1.81 10.87 11.74
C GLN A 77 1.77 9.39 12.12
N VAL A 78 2.40 9.02 13.22
CA VAL A 78 2.27 7.68 13.79
C VAL A 78 1.21 7.74 14.86
N LEU A 79 0.08 7.07 14.59
CA LEU A 79 -1.03 6.94 15.52
C LEU A 79 -0.89 5.62 16.27
N GLY A 80 -1.07 5.66 17.59
CA GLY A 80 -1.21 4.47 18.41
C GLY A 80 -2.63 3.92 18.32
N HIS A 81 -2.77 2.60 18.24
CA HIS A 81 -4.04 1.92 18.45
C HIS A 81 -3.80 0.54 19.06
N HIS A 82 -4.36 0.32 20.26
CA HIS A 82 -4.00 -0.80 21.14
C HIS A 82 -2.48 -0.87 21.36
N ASN A 83 -1.86 -2.04 21.13
CA ASN A 83 -0.43 -2.28 21.30
C ASN A 83 0.39 -2.09 20.02
N ARG A 84 -0.14 -1.37 19.02
CA ARG A 84 0.47 -1.19 17.71
C ARG A 84 0.47 0.27 17.29
N SER A 85 1.39 0.61 16.39
CA SER A 85 1.55 1.94 15.84
C SER A 85 1.43 1.91 14.32
N TYR A 86 0.74 2.89 13.76
CA TYR A 86 0.37 2.93 12.34
C TYR A 86 0.73 4.30 11.77
N GLY A 87 1.53 4.32 10.71
CA GLY A 87 1.80 5.55 9.97
C GLY A 87 0.57 5.94 9.17
N LYS A 88 -0.09 7.04 9.50
CA LYS A 88 -1.27 7.56 8.80
C LYS A 88 -0.97 8.91 8.16
N CYS A 89 -1.72 9.26 7.12
CA CYS A 89 -1.69 10.59 6.52
C CYS A 89 -2.82 11.43 7.11
N THR A 90 -2.48 12.58 7.69
CA THR A 90 -3.44 13.51 8.30
C THR A 90 -3.76 14.71 7.42
N ALA A 91 -3.32 14.72 6.16
CA ALA A 91 -3.77 15.71 5.18
C ALA A 91 -5.29 15.63 4.97
N ASP A 92 -5.87 16.72 4.49
CA ASP A 92 -7.32 16.94 4.39
C ASP A 92 -8.01 16.83 5.77
N ASP A 93 -7.42 17.43 6.82
CA ASP A 93 -7.93 17.39 8.20
C ASP A 93 -8.25 15.97 8.70
N GLY A 94 -7.40 15.00 8.36
CA GLY A 94 -7.59 13.60 8.72
C GLY A 94 -8.52 12.81 7.79
N GLY A 95 -9.04 13.40 6.73
CA GLY A 95 -9.91 12.73 5.74
C GLY A 95 -9.28 11.55 4.98
N ARG A 96 -7.99 11.27 5.22
CA ARG A 96 -7.23 10.14 4.66
C ARG A 96 -6.99 9.01 5.67
N ILE A 97 -7.43 9.18 6.91
CA ILE A 97 -7.23 8.21 7.99
C ILE A 97 -8.35 7.16 7.93
N SER A 98 -7.98 5.88 8.06
CA SER A 98 -8.92 4.80 8.31
C SER A 98 -8.32 3.78 9.27
N ASN A 99 -9.14 3.01 9.96
CA ASN A 99 -8.65 1.93 10.85
C ASN A 99 -8.09 0.70 10.11
N GLY A 100 -8.19 0.64 8.78
CA GLY A 100 -7.62 -0.44 7.97
C GLY A 100 -6.15 -0.25 7.58
N ALA A 101 -5.42 -1.37 7.43
CA ALA A 101 -4.02 -1.40 6.97
C ALA A 101 -3.82 -0.95 5.50
N GLY A 102 -4.91 -0.74 4.76
CA GLY A 102 -4.86 -0.18 3.39
C GLY A 102 -4.39 1.27 3.35
N THR A 103 -4.62 2.03 4.42
CA THR A 103 -4.23 3.45 4.53
C THR A 103 -2.96 3.66 5.35
N ASP A 104 -2.26 2.57 5.72
CA ASP A 104 -0.97 2.68 6.37
C ASP A 104 0.08 3.23 5.39
N VAL A 105 0.53 4.45 5.66
CA VAL A 105 1.52 5.18 4.89
C VAL A 105 2.91 4.77 5.32
N ARG A 106 3.59 4.06 4.41
CA ARG A 106 4.98 3.63 4.63
C ARG A 106 5.92 4.82 4.49
N ARG A 107 6.93 4.85 5.37
CA ARG A 107 7.95 5.89 5.40
C ARG A 107 8.67 6.07 4.05
N TRP A 108 9.01 4.97 3.40
CA TRP A 108 9.81 4.99 2.17
C TRP A 108 9.00 5.35 0.91
N TRP A 109 7.66 5.41 0.97
CA TRP A 109 6.86 5.76 -0.20
C TRP A 109 7.22 7.16 -0.71
N PRO A 110 7.27 7.37 -2.04
CA PRO A 110 7.43 8.68 -2.62
C PRO A 110 6.28 9.60 -2.16
N GLY A 111 6.56 10.88 -1.94
CA GLY A 111 5.56 11.86 -1.52
C GLY A 111 4.44 12.01 -2.56
N CYS A 112 3.25 12.40 -2.12
CA CYS A 112 2.18 12.84 -3.02
C CYS A 112 2.29 14.34 -3.32
N ARG A 113 1.46 14.85 -4.23
CA ARG A 113 1.36 16.29 -4.52
C ARG A 113 1.16 17.18 -3.28
N ASP A 114 0.52 16.68 -2.23
CA ASP A 114 0.28 17.42 -0.98
C ASP A 114 1.44 17.27 0.02
N TYR A 115 2.61 16.84 -0.45
CA TYR A 115 3.80 16.76 0.37
C TYR A 115 4.15 18.15 0.91
N SER A 116 4.39 18.22 2.22
CA SER A 116 4.97 19.38 2.87
C SER A 116 6.12 18.89 3.74
N PRO A 117 7.30 19.54 3.72
CA PRO A 117 8.42 19.15 4.55
C PRO A 117 8.02 19.09 6.03
N GLY A 118 8.31 17.97 6.68
CA GLY A 118 8.21 17.85 8.13
C GLY A 118 9.24 18.72 8.83
N ASP A 119 9.14 18.79 10.16
CA ASP A 119 10.18 19.43 10.96
C ASP A 119 11.51 18.67 10.79
N PRO A 120 12.58 19.31 10.28
CA PRO A 120 13.88 18.67 10.04
C PRO A 120 14.58 18.23 11.33
N GLN A 121 14.15 18.73 12.49
CA GLN A 121 14.66 18.28 13.80
C GLN A 121 14.06 16.94 14.24
N LEU A 122 12.90 16.56 13.67
CA LEU A 122 12.39 15.20 13.82
C LEU A 122 13.25 14.27 12.97
N SER A 123 13.68 13.15 13.56
CA SER A 123 14.39 12.11 12.83
C SER A 123 13.71 11.83 11.49
N VAL A 124 14.48 11.57 10.45
CA VAL A 124 13.93 11.16 9.15
C VAL A 124 13.03 9.91 9.27
N ASP A 125 13.19 9.12 10.34
CA ASP A 125 12.31 8.00 10.76
C ASP A 125 11.13 8.41 11.66
N ALA A 126 11.23 9.54 12.36
CA ALA A 126 10.20 10.05 13.25
C ALA A 126 9.05 10.63 12.42
N ALA A 127 7.99 9.84 12.28
CA ALA A 127 6.69 10.46 12.13
C ALA A 127 6.41 11.32 13.35
N ARG A 128 5.57 12.35 13.20
CA ARG A 128 4.99 13.00 14.38
C ARG A 128 4.18 11.98 15.15
N PHE A 129 4.59 11.69 16.38
CA PHE A 129 3.81 10.87 17.28
C PHE A 129 2.66 11.72 17.81
N VAL A 130 1.43 11.24 17.60
CA VAL A 130 0.26 11.80 18.26
C VAL A 130 -0.22 10.73 19.25
N PRO A 131 0.01 10.91 20.57
CA PRO A 131 -0.63 10.06 21.56
C PRO A 131 -2.14 10.18 21.36
N GLU A 132 -2.90 9.09 21.55
CA GLU A 132 -4.34 8.98 21.25
C GLU A 132 -5.07 10.32 21.44
N ALA A 133 -5.25 11.04 20.33
CA ALA A 133 -5.91 12.33 20.31
C ALA A 133 -7.26 12.16 19.63
N VAL A 134 -8.27 12.12 20.51
CA VAL A 134 -9.63 12.61 20.33
C VAL A 134 -10.49 11.79 19.36
N GLY A 135 -11.00 10.68 19.88
CA GLY A 135 -12.40 10.38 19.64
C GLY A 135 -13.26 11.44 20.33
N ALA A 136 -13.93 12.26 19.54
CA ALA A 136 -15.18 12.93 19.84
C ALA A 136 -15.95 13.07 18.53
#